data_AF-A0A7V3ABG2-F1
#
_entry.id   AF-A0A7V3ABG2-F1
#
_cell.length_a   1.000
_cell.length_b   1.000
_cell.length_c   1.000
_cell.angle_alpha   90.00
_cell.angle_beta   90.00
_cell.angle_gamma   90.00
#
_symmetry.space_group_name_H-M   'P 1'
#
loop_
_entity.id
_entity.type
_entity.pdbx_description
1 polymer ?
#
loop_
_entity_poly.entity_id
_entity_poly.type
_entity_poly.pdbx_seq_one_letter_code
_entity_poly.pdbx_strand_id
1 'polypeptide(L)'
;MSMKITFIMLAIVMPLGTLIALTVCPDGDHIRQPARKTIGQTIRLLLANKAMLIFTGSFVLLGIGCGMQVGLAYLHLTVYLDIKNASPIYFFAFVCSLLGVPFWNWFASRKGKHVAFFTGLAITIFFFIALALMQPAESDVLYGGQPKVFWQYLITICSLNFCQVVFVIMPPAIIGDIANADMVESKQDETGTYYSIYTFCFKTVLGLGQGMALLLAGPVFGFDPEAKTQTDLAATGLKLFMGWIPAGLTLAGALLMTRYPITRERYEEIQQKLKALESQEG
;
A
#
# COMPACT_ATOMS: atom_id res chain seq x y z
N MET A 1 -6.61 29.41 10.06
CA MET A 1 -8.07 29.25 9.78
C MET A 1 -8.38 27.89 9.13
N SER A 2 -7.57 27.41 8.17
CA SER A 2 -7.80 26.11 7.49
C SER A 2 -7.85 24.88 8.40
N MET A 3 -6.94 24.71 9.38
CA MET A 3 -6.98 23.52 10.26
C MET A 3 -8.27 23.38 11.08
N LYS A 4 -8.88 24.49 11.49
CA LYS A 4 -10.16 24.47 12.24
C LYS A 4 -11.31 24.00 11.35
N ILE A 5 -11.32 24.42 10.09
CA ILE A 5 -12.36 24.03 9.12
C ILE A 5 -12.24 22.55 8.78
N THR A 6 -11.02 22.04 8.55
CA THR A 6 -10.78 20.60 8.33
C THR A 6 -11.21 19.77 9.52
N PHE A 7 -10.93 20.24 10.74
CA PHE A 7 -11.34 19.55 11.97
C PHE A 7 -12.87 19.50 12.13
N ILE A 8 -13.55 20.62 11.88
CA ILE A 8 -15.02 20.68 11.95
C ILE A 8 -15.66 19.79 10.87
N MET A 9 -15.13 19.80 9.64
CA MET A 9 -15.60 18.88 8.60
C MET A 9 -15.43 17.41 9.02
N LEU A 10 -14.26 17.02 9.52
CA LEU A 10 -14.02 15.65 10.00
C LEU A 10 -14.96 15.28 11.14
N ALA A 11 -15.16 16.19 12.09
CA ALA A 11 -16.03 15.99 13.25
C ALA A 11 -17.51 15.83 12.88
N ILE A 12 -17.95 16.33 11.73
CA ILE A 12 -19.33 16.19 11.25
C ILE A 12 -19.47 14.97 10.33
N VAL A 13 -18.54 14.81 9.37
CA VAL A 13 -18.64 13.77 8.33
C VAL A 13 -18.47 12.36 8.90
N MET A 14 -17.56 12.15 9.85
CA MET A 14 -17.37 10.83 10.47
C MET A 14 -18.62 10.31 11.20
N PRO A 15 -19.21 11.05 12.17
CA PRO A 15 -20.38 10.55 12.88
C PRO A 15 -21.59 10.39 11.98
N LEU A 16 -21.76 11.28 10.99
CA LEU A 16 -22.84 11.16 10.00
C LEU A 16 -22.68 9.88 9.17
N GLY A 17 -21.46 9.58 8.72
CA GLY A 17 -21.16 8.34 7.99
C GLY A 17 -21.43 7.09 8.82
N THR A 18 -21.06 7.08 10.11
CA THR A 18 -21.38 5.96 11.00
C THR A 18 -22.88 5.84 11.28
N LEU A 19 -23.61 6.94 11.42
CA LEU A 19 -25.07 6.92 11.59
C LEU A 19 -25.78 6.34 10.37
N ILE A 20 -25.33 6.72 9.17
CA ILE A 20 -25.83 6.14 7.92
C ILE A 20 -25.49 4.65 7.84
N ALA A 21 -24.26 4.26 8.19
CA ALA A 21 -23.87 2.85 8.21
C ALA A 21 -24.73 2.01 9.17
N LEU A 22 -25.02 2.54 10.37
CA LEU A 22 -25.86 1.85 11.36
C LEU A 22 -27.33 1.74 10.96
N THR A 23 -27.83 2.64 10.10
CA THR A 23 -29.24 2.66 9.69
C THR A 23 -29.48 1.96 8.36
N VAL A 24 -28.45 1.87 7.51
CA VAL A 24 -28.56 1.32 6.15
C VAL A 24 -28.01 -0.11 6.07
N CYS A 25 -27.04 -0.51 6.91
CA CYS A 25 -26.57 -1.89 6.90
C CYS A 25 -27.65 -2.82 7.48
N PRO A 26 -28.15 -3.79 6.69
CA PRO A 26 -29.01 -4.85 7.21
C PRO A 26 -28.22 -5.67 8.24
N ASP A 27 -28.89 -6.14 9.29
CA ASP A 27 -28.31 -7.13 10.17
C ASP A 27 -27.97 -8.38 9.35
N GLY A 28 -26.69 -8.72 9.29
CA GLY A 28 -26.24 -9.97 8.67
C GLY A 28 -26.75 -11.17 9.46
N ASP A 29 -26.90 -12.31 8.78
CA ASP A 29 -27.25 -13.56 9.44
C ASP A 29 -26.28 -13.82 10.61
N HIS A 30 -26.83 -14.23 11.75
CA HIS A 30 -26.06 -14.55 12.94
C HIS A 30 -25.32 -15.87 12.74
N ILE A 31 -24.27 -15.85 11.91
CA ILE A 31 -23.33 -16.97 11.80
C ILE A 31 -22.72 -17.16 13.20
N ARG A 32 -22.78 -18.38 13.73
CA ARG A 32 -22.18 -18.73 15.02
C ARG A 32 -20.75 -18.22 15.04
N GLN A 33 -20.48 -17.20 15.85
CA GLN A 33 -19.11 -16.70 15.99
C GLN A 33 -18.25 -17.85 16.50
N PRO A 34 -17.19 -18.23 15.77
CA PRO A 34 -16.26 -19.24 16.27
C PRO A 34 -15.70 -18.75 17.61
N ALA A 35 -15.42 -19.69 18.52
CA ALA A 35 -14.86 -19.38 19.82
C ALA A 35 -13.65 -18.44 19.68
N ARG A 36 -13.62 -17.38 20.47
CA ARG A 36 -12.58 -16.34 20.40
C ARG A 36 -11.19 -16.99 20.49
N LYS A 37 -10.44 -16.97 19.40
CA LYS A 37 -9.09 -17.56 19.36
C LYS A 37 -8.11 -16.71 20.15
N THR A 38 -7.23 -17.39 20.89
CA THR A 38 -6.12 -16.74 21.59
C THR A 38 -5.08 -16.27 20.57
N ILE A 39 -4.34 -15.19 20.86
CA ILE A 39 -3.27 -14.64 20.00
C ILE A 39 -2.30 -15.73 19.49
N GLY A 40 -1.92 -16.69 20.35
CA GLY A 40 -1.06 -17.81 19.95
C GLY A 40 -1.68 -18.75 18.91
N GLN A 41 -3.00 -18.97 18.95
CA GLN A 41 -3.71 -19.77 17.95
C GLN A 41 -3.81 -19.02 16.62
N THR A 42 -4.01 -17.70 16.65
CA THR A 42 -4.00 -16.83 15.47
C THR A 42 -2.64 -16.83 14.78
N ILE A 43 -1.54 -16.73 15.56
CA ILE A 43 -0.17 -16.82 15.02
C ILE A 43 0.09 -18.21 14.43
N ARG A 44 -0.34 -19.27 15.12
CA ARG A 44 -0.20 -20.64 14.60
C ARG A 44 -0.94 -20.83 13.29
N LEU A 45 -2.14 -20.25 13.15
CA LEU A 45 -2.92 -20.28 11.92
C LEU A 45 -2.22 -19.54 10.77
N LEU A 46 -1.60 -18.39 11.05
CA LEU A 46 -0.75 -17.68 10.08
C LEU A 46 0.45 -18.53 9.63
N LEU A 47 1.12 -19.20 10.56
CA LEU A 47 2.30 -20.02 10.28
C LEU A 47 1.99 -21.36 9.63
N ALA A 48 0.81 -21.93 9.88
CA ALA A 48 0.37 -23.20 9.29
C ALA A 48 -0.05 -23.03 7.83
N ASN A 49 -0.67 -21.90 7.48
CA ASN A 49 -1.13 -21.63 6.12
C ASN A 49 0.00 -21.05 5.26
N LYS A 50 0.57 -21.89 4.38
CA LYS A 50 1.65 -21.49 3.46
C LYS A 50 1.27 -20.29 2.57
N ALA A 51 0.01 -20.21 2.12
CA ALA A 51 -0.46 -19.09 1.30
C ALA A 51 -0.44 -17.78 2.10
N MET A 52 -0.90 -17.84 3.36
CA MET A 52 -0.89 -16.70 4.27
C MET A 52 0.53 -16.25 4.63
N LEU A 53 1.45 -17.18 4.84
CA LEU A 53 2.85 -16.87 5.16
C LEU A 53 3.57 -16.18 3.99
N ILE A 54 3.42 -16.71 2.77
CA ILE A 54 4.01 -16.11 1.56
C ILE A 54 3.41 -14.73 1.30
N PHE A 55 2.09 -14.61 1.43
CA PHE A 55 1.39 -13.34 1.27
C PHE A 55 1.86 -12.31 2.29
N THR A 56 1.86 -12.66 3.58
CA THR A 56 2.27 -11.76 4.67
C THR A 56 3.72 -11.33 4.50
N GLY A 57 4.64 -12.26 4.18
CA GLY A 57 6.04 -11.94 3.93
C GLY A 57 6.22 -10.98 2.74
N SER A 58 5.51 -11.22 1.65
CA SER A 58 5.55 -10.35 0.46
C SER A 58 5.00 -8.97 0.79
N PHE A 59 3.89 -8.95 1.51
CA PHE A 59 3.17 -7.74 1.91
C PHE A 59 3.98 -6.87 2.89
N VAL A 60 4.72 -7.48 3.81
CA VAL A 60 5.67 -6.77 4.70
C VAL A 60 6.75 -6.05 3.89
N LEU A 61 7.37 -6.72 2.91
CA LEU A 61 8.40 -6.11 2.08
C LEU A 61 7.85 -4.93 1.26
N LEU A 62 6.72 -5.14 0.58
CA LEU A 62 6.06 -4.09 -0.22
C LEU A 62 5.65 -2.90 0.65
N GLY A 63 5.04 -3.17 1.80
CA GLY A 63 4.54 -2.11 2.67
C GLY A 63 5.65 -1.30 3.34
N ILE A 64 6.80 -1.90 3.68
CA ILE A 64 7.95 -1.14 4.20
C ILE A 64 8.45 -0.18 3.13
N GLY A 65 8.64 -0.66 1.89
CA GLY A 65 9.08 0.21 0.78
C GLY A 65 8.11 1.37 0.51
N CYS A 66 6.82 1.07 0.44
CA CYS A 66 5.75 2.06 0.32
C CYS A 66 5.75 3.06 1.50
N GLY A 67 5.86 2.56 2.73
CA GLY A 67 5.91 3.39 3.93
C GLY A 67 7.12 4.31 3.95
N MET A 68 8.30 3.81 3.58
CA MET A 68 9.52 4.61 3.53
C MET A 68 9.38 5.79 2.58
N GLN A 69 8.85 5.52 1.39
CA GLN A 69 8.57 6.56 0.41
C GLN A 69 7.56 7.58 0.96
N VAL A 70 6.42 7.15 1.51
CA VAL A 70 5.43 8.09 2.04
C VAL A 70 6.01 8.97 3.16
N GLY A 71 6.83 8.39 4.04
CA GLY A 71 7.43 9.08 5.18
C GLY A 71 8.40 10.20 4.79
N LEU A 72 9.19 9.98 3.73
CA LEU A 72 10.19 10.95 3.28
C LEU A 72 9.70 11.87 2.17
N ALA A 73 8.53 11.62 1.56
CA ALA A 73 8.11 12.32 0.34
C ALA A 73 8.03 13.83 0.52
N TYR A 74 7.58 14.28 1.69
CA TYR A 74 7.46 15.70 2.01
C TYR A 74 8.84 16.37 2.13
N LEU A 75 9.78 15.71 2.79
CA LEU A 75 11.15 16.20 2.95
C LEU A 75 11.88 16.21 1.59
N HIS A 76 11.67 15.18 0.77
CA HIS A 76 12.21 15.14 -0.59
C HIS A 76 11.68 16.28 -1.47
N LEU A 77 10.41 16.63 -1.33
CA LEU A 77 9.84 17.70 -2.14
C LEU A 77 10.26 19.10 -1.66
N THR A 78 10.22 19.33 -0.35
CA THR A 78 10.39 20.68 0.22
C THR A 78 11.83 21.02 0.56
N VAL A 79 12.61 20.07 1.08
CA VAL A 79 13.99 20.30 1.53
C VAL A 79 14.99 19.95 0.42
N TYR A 80 14.75 18.88 -0.34
CA TYR A 80 15.69 18.42 -1.36
C TYR A 80 15.50 19.07 -2.74
N LEU A 81 14.25 19.24 -3.18
CA LEU A 81 13.94 19.90 -4.45
C LEU A 81 13.68 21.41 -4.32
N ASP A 82 13.67 21.97 -3.11
CA ASP A 82 13.31 23.37 -2.78
C ASP A 82 11.96 23.82 -3.38
N ILE A 83 11.02 22.87 -3.57
CA ILE A 83 9.69 23.19 -4.08
C ILE A 83 8.80 23.63 -2.91
N LYS A 84 8.66 24.95 -2.76
CA LYS A 84 7.87 25.57 -1.68
C LYS A 84 6.36 25.29 -1.77
N ASN A 85 5.83 25.01 -2.97
CA ASN A 85 4.41 24.77 -3.20
C ASN A 85 4.10 23.26 -3.35
N ALA A 86 4.16 22.54 -2.23
CA ALA A 86 3.91 21.09 -2.18
C ALA A 86 2.43 20.70 -2.37
N SER A 87 1.50 21.55 -1.93
CA SER A 87 0.06 21.25 -1.88
C SER A 87 -0.56 20.81 -3.21
N PRO A 88 -0.36 21.50 -4.36
CA PRO A 88 -0.97 21.07 -5.63
C PRO A 88 -0.44 19.71 -6.09
N ILE A 89 0.83 19.40 -5.86
CA ILE A 89 1.43 18.11 -6.27
C ILE A 89 0.73 16.95 -5.55
N TYR A 90 0.58 17.04 -4.23
CA TYR A 90 -0.11 16.00 -3.46
C TYR A 90 -1.60 15.91 -3.80
N PHE A 91 -2.25 17.03 -4.10
CA PHE A 91 -3.64 17.04 -4.54
C PHE A 91 -3.81 16.26 -5.85
N PHE A 92 -3.01 16.55 -6.87
CA PHE A 92 -3.07 15.81 -8.14
C PHE A 92 -2.65 14.35 -7.99
N ALA A 93 -1.65 14.06 -7.15
CA ALA A 93 -1.26 12.69 -6.84
C ALA A 93 -2.42 11.90 -6.23
N PHE A 94 -3.17 12.50 -5.29
CA PHE A 94 -4.35 11.90 -4.69
C PHE A 94 -5.47 11.66 -5.71
N VAL A 95 -5.75 12.64 -6.58
CA VAL A 95 -6.72 12.47 -7.68
C VAL A 95 -6.31 11.32 -8.60
N CYS A 96 -5.03 11.20 -8.93
CA CYS A 96 -4.52 10.09 -9.74
C CYS A 96 -4.66 8.74 -9.03
N SER A 97 -4.38 8.66 -7.71
CA SER A 97 -4.66 7.45 -6.93
C SER A 97 -6.13 7.05 -7.00
N LEU A 98 -7.04 8.02 -6.88
CA LEU A 98 -8.48 7.77 -6.90
C LEU A 98 -8.94 7.25 -8.27
N LEU A 99 -8.43 7.82 -9.36
CA LEU A 99 -8.68 7.35 -10.73
C LEU A 99 -8.02 5.99 -11.02
N GLY A 100 -6.93 5.67 -10.33
CA GLY A 100 -6.29 4.36 -10.39
C GLY A 100 -7.21 3.24 -9.92
N VAL A 101 -8.04 3.48 -8.90
CA VAL A 101 -8.93 2.44 -8.34
C VAL A 101 -9.84 1.79 -9.39
N PRO A 102 -10.71 2.53 -10.11
CA PRO A 102 -11.58 1.93 -11.12
C PRO A 102 -10.77 1.35 -12.30
N PHE A 103 -9.65 1.98 -12.66
CA PHE A 103 -8.78 1.50 -13.74
C PHE A 103 -8.20 0.11 -13.43
N TRP A 104 -7.59 -0.06 -12.25
CA TRP A 104 -6.98 -1.33 -11.87
C TRP A 104 -8.01 -2.42 -11.59
N ASN A 105 -9.19 -2.06 -11.09
CA ASN A 105 -10.31 -3.01 -10.99
C ASN A 105 -10.78 -3.50 -12.36
N TRP A 106 -10.96 -2.59 -13.32
CA TRP A 106 -11.29 -2.95 -14.70
C TRP A 106 -10.18 -3.77 -15.37
N PHE A 107 -8.92 -3.45 -15.10
CA PHE A 107 -7.79 -4.18 -15.65
C PHE A 107 -7.70 -5.60 -15.06
N ALA A 108 -7.90 -5.74 -13.74
CA ALA A 108 -7.91 -7.01 -13.04
C ALA A 108 -9.06 -7.92 -13.47
N SER A 109 -10.24 -7.37 -13.78
CA SER A 109 -11.37 -8.16 -14.29
C SER A 109 -11.12 -8.68 -15.71
N ARG A 110 -10.39 -7.95 -16.56
CA ARG A 110 -10.09 -8.38 -17.94
C ARG A 110 -8.88 -9.29 -18.07
N LYS A 111 -7.78 -8.98 -17.39
CA LYS A 111 -6.49 -9.70 -17.54
C LYS A 111 -6.20 -10.66 -16.39
N GLY A 112 -7.01 -10.62 -15.33
CA GLY A 112 -6.82 -11.40 -14.11
C GLY A 112 -6.09 -10.64 -13.02
N LYS A 113 -6.44 -10.93 -11.76
CA LYS A 113 -5.89 -10.32 -10.54
C LYS A 113 -4.35 -10.39 -10.50
N HIS A 114 -3.78 -11.56 -10.82
CA HIS A 114 -2.33 -11.79 -10.80
C HIS A 114 -1.58 -10.90 -11.80
N VAL A 115 -2.04 -10.85 -13.05
CA VAL A 115 -1.41 -10.02 -14.09
C VAL A 115 -1.50 -8.54 -13.73
N ALA A 116 -2.66 -8.09 -13.23
CA ALA A 116 -2.83 -6.71 -12.76
C ALA A 116 -1.88 -6.37 -11.61
N PHE A 117 -1.74 -7.27 -10.64
CA PHE A 117 -0.85 -7.10 -9.50
C PHE A 117 0.61 -6.96 -9.93
N PHE A 118 1.14 -7.92 -10.70
CA PHE A 118 2.54 -7.88 -11.13
C PHE A 118 2.84 -6.71 -12.06
N THR A 119 1.90 -6.35 -12.96
CA THR A 119 2.07 -5.19 -13.85
C THR A 119 2.13 -3.89 -13.04
N GLY A 120 1.23 -3.72 -12.06
CA GLY A 120 1.25 -2.56 -11.17
C GLY A 120 2.54 -2.44 -10.37
N LEU A 121 3.04 -3.55 -9.83
CA LEU A 121 4.32 -3.56 -9.10
C LEU A 121 5.52 -3.25 -10.00
N ALA A 122 5.57 -3.82 -11.21
CA ALA A 122 6.66 -3.55 -12.16
C ALA A 122 6.73 -2.06 -12.54
N ILE A 123 5.58 -1.44 -12.82
CA ILE A 123 5.51 -0.02 -13.14
C ILE A 123 5.86 0.83 -11.91
N THR A 124 5.45 0.41 -10.72
CA THR A 124 5.81 1.09 -9.46
C THR A 124 7.33 1.07 -9.24
N ILE A 125 8.00 -0.06 -9.48
CA ILE A 125 9.46 -0.18 -9.41
C ILE A 125 10.14 0.78 -10.39
N PHE A 126 9.63 0.87 -11.62
CA PHE A 126 10.15 1.81 -12.63
C PHE A 126 10.08 3.25 -12.14
N PHE A 127 8.94 3.68 -11.59
CA PHE A 127 8.79 5.04 -11.07
C PHE A 127 9.56 5.29 -9.78
N PHE A 128 9.80 4.28 -8.93
CA PHE A 128 10.72 4.40 -7.80
C PHE A 128 12.16 4.68 -8.26
N ILE A 129 12.62 3.98 -9.29
CA ILE A 129 13.95 4.23 -9.88
C ILE A 129 13.98 5.62 -10.52
N ALA A 130 12.92 6.02 -11.23
CA ALA A 130 12.81 7.36 -11.80
C ALA A 130 12.91 8.46 -10.73
N LEU A 131 12.26 8.28 -9.57
CA LEU A 131 12.40 9.17 -8.41
C LEU A 131 13.84 9.20 -7.87
N ALA A 132 14.51 8.05 -7.80
CA ALA A 132 15.90 7.96 -7.32
C ALA A 132 16.90 8.71 -8.21
N LEU A 133 16.62 8.75 -9.52
CA LEU A 133 17.49 9.38 -10.53
C LEU A 133 17.25 10.88 -10.66
N MET A 134 16.19 11.43 -10.06
CA MET A 134 15.95 12.87 -10.06
C MET A 134 17.07 13.62 -9.31
N GLN A 135 17.53 14.70 -9.91
CA GLN A 135 18.55 15.59 -9.34
C GLN A 135 17.94 16.98 -9.06
N PRO A 136 18.51 17.75 -8.11
CA PRO A 136 18.04 19.09 -7.79
C PRO A 136 18.29 20.04 -8.97
N ALA A 137 17.46 21.06 -9.09
CA ALA A 137 17.50 22.04 -10.18
C ALA A 137 18.82 22.83 -10.30
N GLU A 138 19.69 22.81 -9.28
CA GLU A 138 20.96 23.55 -9.27
C GLU A 138 21.99 23.00 -10.27
N SER A 139 21.89 21.74 -10.73
CA SER A 139 22.82 21.19 -11.72
C SER A 139 22.51 21.60 -13.17
N ASP A 140 21.36 22.22 -13.45
CA ASP A 140 20.95 22.65 -14.79
C ASP A 140 21.10 24.18 -14.97
N VAL A 141 22.35 24.65 -14.98
CA VAL A 141 22.73 26.04 -15.34
C VAL A 141 22.37 26.37 -16.81
N LEU A 142 22.07 25.37 -17.65
CA LEU A 142 21.95 25.57 -19.10
C LEU A 142 20.53 25.89 -19.61
N TYR A 143 19.44 25.63 -18.86
CA TYR A 143 18.07 25.69 -19.43
C TYR A 143 16.93 26.16 -18.50
N GLY A 144 17.18 26.94 -17.45
CA GLY A 144 16.13 27.58 -16.63
C GLY A 144 15.38 26.57 -15.74
N GLY A 145 16.04 26.14 -14.65
CA GLY A 145 15.84 24.84 -13.98
C GLY A 145 14.60 24.64 -13.08
N GLN A 146 13.80 25.64 -12.74
CA GLN A 146 12.74 25.46 -11.72
C GLN A 146 11.41 24.85 -12.23
N PRO A 147 10.81 25.27 -13.36
CA PRO A 147 9.50 24.76 -13.77
C PRO A 147 9.54 23.33 -14.33
N LYS A 148 10.64 22.90 -14.96
CA LYS A 148 10.74 21.55 -15.57
C LYS A 148 10.83 20.43 -14.53
N VAL A 149 11.64 20.61 -13.49
CA VAL A 149 11.78 19.63 -12.40
C VAL A 149 10.45 19.46 -11.65
N PHE A 150 9.71 20.56 -11.45
CA PHE A 150 8.35 20.51 -10.90
C PHE A 150 7.42 19.63 -11.73
N TRP A 151 7.32 19.85 -13.04
CA TRP A 151 6.45 19.07 -13.92
C TRP A 151 6.88 17.60 -14.01
N GLN A 152 8.19 17.33 -14.08
CA GLN A 152 8.72 15.96 -14.08
C GLN A 152 8.37 15.23 -12.77
N TYR A 153 8.57 15.88 -11.63
CA TYR A 153 8.21 15.33 -10.32
C TYR A 153 6.70 15.09 -10.23
N LEU A 154 5.88 16.04 -10.65
CA LEU A 154 4.42 15.92 -10.67
C LEU A 154 3.97 14.70 -11.48
N ILE A 155 4.48 14.53 -12.71
CA ILE A 155 4.12 13.40 -13.57
C ILE A 155 4.55 12.09 -12.92
N THR A 156 5.77 12.05 -12.37
CA THR A 156 6.33 10.86 -11.74
C THR A 156 5.53 10.44 -10.50
N ILE A 157 5.24 11.38 -9.60
CA ILE A 157 4.51 11.07 -8.37
C ILE A 157 3.05 10.73 -8.66
N CYS A 158 2.41 11.38 -9.63
CA CYS A 158 1.04 11.06 -10.06
C CYS A 158 0.97 9.65 -10.65
N SER A 159 1.91 9.31 -11.54
CA SER A 159 1.96 8.00 -12.18
C SER A 159 2.29 6.89 -11.19
N LEU A 160 3.22 7.16 -10.26
CA LEU A 160 3.54 6.24 -9.16
C LEU A 160 2.30 5.99 -8.29
N ASN A 161 1.64 7.04 -7.81
CA ASN A 161 0.45 6.94 -6.97
C ASN A 161 -0.70 6.19 -7.65
N PHE A 162 -0.91 6.46 -8.95
CA PHE A 162 -1.86 5.74 -9.79
C PHE A 162 -1.57 4.23 -9.82
N CYS A 163 -0.31 3.81 -9.89
CA CYS A 163 0.09 2.40 -9.95
C CYS A 163 0.13 1.75 -8.55
N GLN A 164 0.57 2.49 -7.54
CA GLN A 164 0.73 2.04 -6.17
C GLN A 164 -0.61 1.70 -5.51
N VAL A 165 -1.73 2.23 -6.01
CA VAL A 165 -3.07 1.88 -5.53
C VAL A 165 -3.41 0.38 -5.64
N VAL A 166 -2.73 -0.35 -6.54
CA VAL A 166 -2.82 -1.82 -6.67
C VAL A 166 -2.48 -2.51 -5.35
N PHE A 167 -1.55 -1.95 -4.57
CA PHE A 167 -1.18 -2.44 -3.24
C PHE A 167 -2.32 -2.32 -2.21
N VAL A 168 -3.31 -1.47 -2.42
CA VAL A 168 -4.45 -1.31 -1.50
C VAL A 168 -5.62 -2.19 -1.93
N ILE A 169 -5.82 -2.36 -3.24
CA ILE A 169 -7.00 -3.03 -3.81
C ILE A 169 -6.85 -4.54 -3.86
N MET A 170 -5.67 -5.05 -4.21
CA MET A 170 -5.46 -6.49 -4.42
C MET A 170 -5.38 -7.29 -3.13
N PRO A 171 -4.72 -6.83 -2.04
CA PRO A 171 -4.59 -7.62 -0.82
C PRO A 171 -5.92 -8.05 -0.18
N PRO A 172 -6.95 -7.19 -0.04
CA PRO A 172 -8.26 -7.62 0.47
C PRO A 172 -8.87 -8.77 -0.36
N ALA A 173 -8.74 -8.73 -1.69
CA ALA A 173 -9.23 -9.79 -2.55
C ALA A 173 -8.46 -11.11 -2.35
N ILE A 174 -7.13 -11.03 -2.22
CA ILE A 174 -6.28 -12.21 -2.00
C ILE A 174 -6.54 -12.84 -0.63
N ILE A 175 -6.80 -12.02 0.39
CA ILE A 175 -7.15 -12.52 1.73
C ILE A 175 -8.51 -13.19 1.74
N GLY A 176 -9.49 -12.63 1.01
CA GLY A 176 -10.76 -13.32 0.78
C GLY A 176 -10.55 -14.68 0.11
N ASP A 177 -9.66 -14.76 -0.89
CA ASP A 177 -9.32 -16.03 -1.55
C ASP A 177 -8.65 -17.04 -0.58
N ILE A 178 -7.79 -16.58 0.34
CA ILE A 178 -7.17 -17.40 1.40
C ILE A 178 -8.20 -17.86 2.43
N ALA A 179 -9.08 -16.96 2.88
CA ALA A 179 -10.13 -17.27 3.85
C ALA A 179 -11.11 -18.30 3.29
N ASN A 180 -11.51 -18.16 2.03
CA ASN A 180 -12.36 -19.13 1.33
C ASN A 180 -11.66 -20.50 1.20
N ALA A 181 -10.36 -20.52 0.90
CA ALA A 181 -9.60 -21.77 0.83
C ALA A 181 -9.58 -22.49 2.18
N ASP A 182 -9.37 -21.74 3.27
CA ASP A 182 -9.34 -22.28 4.62
C ASP A 182 -10.74 -22.71 5.11
N MET A 183 -11.79 -21.99 4.72
CA MET A 183 -13.18 -22.35 5.03
C MET A 183 -13.56 -23.71 4.40
N VAL A 184 -13.11 -23.99 3.17
CA VAL A 184 -13.35 -25.29 2.52
C VAL A 184 -12.68 -26.45 3.27
N GLU A 185 -11.51 -26.23 3.88
CA GLU A 185 -10.75 -27.26 4.59
C GLU A 185 -11.20 -27.40 6.06
N SER A 186 -11.41 -26.29 6.77
CA SER A 186 -11.75 -26.25 8.18
C SER A 186 -13.27 -26.34 8.46
N LYS A 187 -14.12 -26.06 7.45
CA LYS A 187 -15.57 -25.86 7.59
C LYS A 187 -15.95 -24.80 8.62
N GLN A 188 -15.05 -23.87 8.91
CA GLN A 188 -15.28 -22.75 9.83
C GLN A 188 -15.07 -21.45 9.06
N ASP A 189 -15.97 -20.48 9.28
CA ASP A 189 -15.78 -19.14 8.75
C ASP A 189 -14.80 -18.37 9.64
N GLU A 190 -13.55 -18.30 9.18
CA GLU A 190 -12.47 -17.56 9.84
C GLU A 190 -12.12 -16.25 9.12
N THR A 191 -12.98 -15.79 8.21
CA THR A 191 -12.72 -14.62 7.35
C THR A 191 -12.39 -13.38 8.16
N GLY A 192 -13.10 -13.16 9.27
CA GLY A 192 -12.84 -12.04 10.19
C GLY A 192 -11.45 -12.09 10.83
N THR A 193 -10.97 -13.29 11.17
CA THR A 193 -9.62 -13.48 11.75
C THR A 193 -8.54 -13.14 10.72
N TYR A 194 -8.65 -13.66 9.49
CA TYR A 194 -7.72 -13.35 8.41
C TYR A 194 -7.69 -11.85 8.08
N TYR A 195 -8.84 -11.21 8.00
CA TYR A 195 -8.93 -9.77 7.72
C TYR A 195 -8.37 -8.92 8.86
N SER A 196 -8.54 -9.35 10.11
CA SER A 196 -7.96 -8.69 11.29
C SER A 196 -6.44 -8.74 11.29
N ILE A 197 -5.85 -9.91 11.00
CA ILE A 197 -4.39 -10.07 10.86
C ILE A 197 -3.88 -9.14 9.75
N TYR A 198 -4.53 -9.16 8.60
CA TYR A 198 -4.15 -8.31 7.48
C TYR A 198 -4.17 -6.83 7.83
N THR A 199 -5.27 -6.32 8.36
CA THR A 199 -5.40 -4.88 8.65
C THR A 199 -4.39 -4.44 9.71
N PHE A 200 -4.09 -5.31 10.69
CA PHE A 200 -3.00 -5.08 11.64
C PHE A 200 -1.63 -5.03 10.95
N CYS A 201 -1.31 -6.01 10.09
CA CYS A 201 -0.08 -6.02 9.30
C CYS A 201 0.02 -4.78 8.39
N PHE A 202 -1.04 -4.41 7.68
CA PHE A 202 -1.12 -3.22 6.81
C PHE A 202 -0.72 -1.95 7.53
N LYS A 203 -1.33 -1.69 8.69
CA LYS A 203 -1.02 -0.48 9.49
C LYS A 203 0.39 -0.53 10.07
N THR A 204 0.80 -1.68 10.58
CA THR A 204 2.10 -1.86 11.23
C THR A 204 3.24 -1.66 10.23
N VAL A 205 3.15 -2.30 9.07
CA VAL A 205 4.20 -2.29 8.05
C VAL A 205 4.37 -0.89 7.44
N LEU A 206 3.27 -0.18 7.15
CA LEU A 206 3.35 1.21 6.68
C LEU A 206 3.96 2.15 7.73
N GLY A 207 3.53 2.03 8.99
CA GLY A 207 4.05 2.83 10.09
C GLY A 207 5.53 2.56 10.34
N LEU A 208 5.94 1.28 10.32
CA LEU A 208 7.34 0.89 10.44
C LEU A 208 8.18 1.44 9.28
N GLY A 209 7.70 1.34 8.03
CA GLY A 209 8.40 1.90 6.88
C GLY A 209 8.62 3.41 7.00
N GLN A 210 7.57 4.17 7.35
CA GLN A 210 7.65 5.62 7.57
C GLN A 210 8.61 5.96 8.71
N GLY A 211 8.49 5.27 9.85
CA GLY A 211 9.33 5.47 11.02
C GLY A 211 10.80 5.15 10.76
N MET A 212 11.10 4.04 10.08
CA MET A 212 12.46 3.68 9.68
C MET A 212 13.07 4.74 8.76
N ALA A 213 12.31 5.25 7.79
CA ALA A 213 12.81 6.24 6.86
C ALA A 213 13.18 7.56 7.56
N LEU A 214 12.34 8.04 8.46
CA LEU A 214 12.59 9.26 9.25
C LEU A 214 13.70 9.06 10.29
N LEU A 215 13.69 7.93 10.99
CA LEU A 215 14.70 7.63 12.02
C LEU A 215 16.08 7.43 11.42
N LEU A 216 16.18 6.90 10.20
CA LEU A 216 17.47 6.70 9.54
C LEU A 216 17.95 7.99 8.85
N ALA A 217 17.04 8.85 8.38
CA ALA A 217 17.41 10.10 7.70
C ALA A 217 18.32 11.00 8.55
N GLY A 218 18.02 11.18 9.84
CA GLY A 218 18.80 12.07 10.72
C GLY A 218 20.18 11.51 11.12
N PRO A 219 20.27 10.44 11.94
CA PRO A 219 21.52 9.97 12.53
C PRO A 219 22.48 9.29 11.54
N VAL A 220 21.94 8.60 10.51
CA VAL A 220 22.76 7.84 9.56
C VAL A 220 23.20 8.70 8.38
N PHE A 221 22.34 9.64 7.96
CA PHE A 221 22.61 10.47 6.79
C PHE A 221 22.86 11.95 7.10
N GLY A 222 22.75 12.35 8.36
CA GLY A 222 22.96 13.74 8.80
C GLY A 222 21.91 14.70 8.26
N PHE A 223 20.69 14.23 7.97
CA PHE A 223 19.63 15.08 7.43
C PHE A 223 19.14 16.04 8.52
N ASP A 224 19.34 17.34 8.29
CA ASP A 224 18.86 18.41 9.16
C ASP A 224 17.78 19.22 8.41
N PRO A 225 16.49 19.10 8.79
CA PRO A 225 15.40 19.83 8.12
C PRO A 225 15.54 21.36 8.16
N GLU A 226 16.34 21.91 9.10
CA GLU A 226 16.51 23.35 9.30
C GLU A 226 17.80 23.90 8.67
N ALA A 227 18.70 23.03 8.20
CA ALA A 227 19.94 23.44 7.57
C ALA A 227 19.70 24.07 6.17
N LYS A 228 20.31 25.24 5.93
CA LYS A 228 20.21 25.97 4.65
C LYS A 228 20.85 25.24 3.47
N THR A 229 21.79 24.33 3.73
CA THR A 229 22.49 23.51 2.72
C THR A 229 22.61 22.11 3.27
N GLN A 230 22.03 21.13 2.57
CA GLN A 230 22.14 19.72 2.92
C GLN A 230 23.52 19.19 2.52
N THR A 231 24.09 18.30 3.33
CA THR A 231 25.32 17.58 2.97
C THR A 231 25.06 16.62 1.80
N ASP A 232 26.04 16.41 0.92
CA ASP A 232 25.93 15.45 -0.21
C ASP A 232 25.53 14.03 0.24
N LEU A 233 25.94 13.66 1.46
CA LEU A 233 25.57 12.39 2.09
C LEU A 233 24.08 12.33 2.44
N ALA A 234 23.48 13.43 2.91
CA ALA A 234 22.05 13.53 3.20
C ALA A 234 21.21 13.45 1.92
N ALA A 235 21.66 14.13 0.86
CA ALA A 235 21.05 14.04 -0.47
C ALA A 235 21.09 12.61 -1.04
N THR A 236 22.22 11.91 -0.90
CA THR A 236 22.38 10.53 -1.36
C THR A 236 21.51 9.57 -0.56
N GLY A 237 21.45 9.74 0.77
CA GLY A 237 20.56 9.00 1.64
C GLY A 237 19.10 9.15 1.23
N LEU A 238 18.66 10.37 0.98
CA LEU A 238 17.28 10.63 0.60
C LEU A 238 16.90 9.93 -0.71
N LYS A 239 17.77 9.92 -1.73
CA LYS A 239 17.57 9.16 -2.98
C LYS A 239 17.49 7.66 -2.74
N LEU A 240 18.34 7.14 -1.85
CA LEU A 240 18.41 5.73 -1.55
C LEU A 240 17.11 5.24 -0.88
N PHE A 241 16.59 6.00 0.09
CA PHE A 241 15.35 5.65 0.81
C PHE A 241 14.07 6.03 0.06
N MET A 242 14.11 7.00 -0.85
CA MET A 242 12.98 7.36 -1.72
C MET A 242 12.74 6.36 -2.84
N GLY A 243 13.81 5.81 -3.42
CA GLY A 243 13.72 5.09 -4.68
C GLY A 243 14.38 3.72 -4.65
N TRP A 244 15.69 3.65 -4.43
CA TRP A 244 16.44 2.38 -4.55
C TRP A 244 16.00 1.30 -3.56
N ILE A 245 15.86 1.65 -2.28
CA ILE A 245 15.43 0.69 -1.24
C ILE A 245 13.97 0.28 -1.47
N PRO A 246 13.00 1.20 -1.64
CA PRO A 246 11.63 0.82 -1.99
C PRO A 246 11.52 -0.03 -3.25
N ALA A 247 12.28 0.27 -4.30
CA ALA A 247 12.33 -0.53 -5.53
C ALA A 247 12.82 -1.96 -5.26
N GLY A 248 13.92 -2.11 -4.51
CA GLY A 248 14.48 -3.42 -4.14
C GLY A 248 13.54 -4.24 -3.26
N LEU A 249 12.91 -3.60 -2.26
CA LEU A 249 11.92 -4.26 -1.40
C LEU A 249 10.66 -4.67 -2.17
N THR A 250 10.17 -3.81 -3.06
CA THR A 250 9.01 -4.10 -3.92
C THR A 250 9.33 -5.27 -4.87
N LEU A 251 10.53 -5.29 -5.45
CA LEU A 251 10.98 -6.40 -6.30
C LEU A 251 11.10 -7.69 -5.50
N ALA A 252 11.70 -7.65 -4.32
CA ALA A 252 11.85 -8.82 -3.45
C ALA A 252 10.48 -9.41 -3.04
N GLY A 253 9.52 -8.57 -2.67
CA GLY A 253 8.17 -9.04 -2.35
C GLY A 253 7.39 -9.49 -3.58
N ALA A 254 7.59 -8.88 -4.76
CA ALA A 254 7.03 -9.40 -6.01
C ALA A 254 7.58 -10.81 -6.32
N LEU A 255 8.89 -11.01 -6.19
CA LEU A 255 9.53 -12.32 -6.39
C LEU A 255 9.08 -13.36 -5.37
N LEU A 256 8.78 -12.96 -4.14
CA LEU A 256 8.22 -13.87 -3.14
C LEU A 256 6.79 -14.27 -3.50
N MET A 257 6.00 -13.33 -4.03
CA MET A 257 4.62 -13.56 -4.47
C MET A 257 4.52 -14.48 -5.68
N THR A 258 5.57 -14.67 -6.49
CA THR A 258 5.52 -15.65 -7.59
C THR A 258 5.43 -17.10 -7.10
N ARG A 259 5.80 -17.37 -5.83
CA ARG A 259 5.64 -18.69 -5.19
C ARG A 259 4.26 -18.89 -4.56
N TYR A 260 3.35 -17.94 -4.76
CA TYR A 260 2.01 -18.00 -4.19
C TYR A 260 1.22 -19.21 -4.72
N PRO A 261 0.68 -20.07 -3.84
CA PRO A 261 0.17 -21.39 -4.23
C PRO A 261 -1.24 -21.38 -4.83
N ILE A 262 -2.01 -20.29 -4.69
CA ILE A 262 -3.39 -20.23 -5.19
C ILE A 262 -3.37 -19.72 -6.65
N THR A 263 -3.27 -20.67 -7.56
CA THR A 263 -3.40 -20.46 -9.02
C THR A 263 -4.86 -20.24 -9.40
N ARG A 264 -5.11 -19.81 -10.64
CA ARG A 264 -6.47 -19.60 -11.17
C ARG A 264 -7.30 -20.90 -11.14
N GLU A 265 -6.70 -22.02 -11.50
CA GLU A 265 -7.34 -23.34 -11.47
C GLU A 265 -7.75 -23.69 -10.03
N ARG A 266 -6.84 -23.52 -9.07
CA ARG A 266 -7.13 -23.78 -7.65
C ARG A 266 -8.23 -22.86 -7.11
N TYR A 267 -8.26 -21.60 -7.55
CA TYR A 267 -9.33 -20.67 -7.19
C TYR A 267 -10.70 -21.14 -7.70
N GLU A 268 -10.78 -21.60 -8.96
CA GLU A 268 -12.02 -22.12 -9.54
C GLU A 268 -12.50 -23.39 -8.81
N GLU A 269 -11.58 -24.29 -8.43
CA GLU A 269 -11.90 -25.45 -7.58
C GLU A 269 -12.48 -25.05 -6.21
N ILE A 270 -11.88 -24.06 -5.54
CA ILE A 270 -12.34 -23.58 -4.23
C ILE A 270 -13.75 -23.00 -4.36
N GLN A 271 -14.01 -22.20 -5.40
CA GLN A 271 -15.33 -21.61 -5.65
C GLN A 271 -16.41 -22.67 -5.89
N GLN A 272 -16.08 -23.74 -6.62
CA GLN A 272 -17.02 -24.86 -6.83
C GLN A 272 -17.33 -25.59 -5.51
N LYS A 273 -16.32 -25.82 -4.67
CA LYS A 273 -16.51 -26.46 -3.37
C LYS A 273 -17.33 -25.59 -2.41
N LEU A 274 -17.12 -24.27 -2.43
CA LEU A 274 -17.87 -23.33 -1.60
C LEU A 274 -19.37 -23.37 -1.93
N LYS A 275 -19.71 -23.29 -3.22
CA LYS A 275 -21.10 -23.40 -3.69
C LYS A 275 -21.76 -24.72 -3.31
N ALA A 276 -21.00 -25.82 -3.35
CA ALA A 276 -21.49 -27.13 -2.94
C ALA A 276 -21.79 -27.20 -1.42
N LEU A 277 -21.01 -26.49 -0.59
CA LEU A 277 -21.27 -26.38 0.84
C LEU A 277 -22.51 -25.51 1.13
N GLU A 278 -22.63 -24.35 0.48
CA GLU A 278 -23.79 -23.47 0.61
C GLU A 278 -25.10 -24.18 0.19
N SER A 279 -25.05 -25.02 -0.85
CA SER A 279 -26.20 -25.81 -1.31
C SER A 279 -26.58 -26.98 -0.39
N GLN A 280 -25.74 -27.34 0.58
CA GLN A 280 -26.02 -28.39 1.57
C GLN A 280 -26.57 -27.81 2.89
N GLU A 281 -26.35 -26.52 3.15
CA GLU A 281 -26.82 -25.82 4.34
C GLU A 281 -28.17 -25.08 4.13
N GLY A 282 -28.55 -24.80 2.88
CA GLY A 282 -29.86 -24.24 2.49
C GLY A 282 -30.90 -25.29 2.13
#